data_AF-A0A561SI91-F1
#
_entry.id   AF-A0A561SI91-F1
#
_cell.length_a   1.000
_cell.length_b   1.000
_cell.length_c   1.000
_cell.angle_alpha   90.00
_cell.angle_beta   90.00
_cell.angle_gamma   90.00
#
_symmetry.space_group_name_H-M   'P 1'
#
loop_
_entity.id
_entity.type
_entity.pdbx_description
1 polymer ?
#
loop_
_entity_poly.entity_id
_entity_poly.type
_entity_poly.pdbx_seq_one_letter_code
_entity_poly.pdbx_strand_id
1 'polypeptide(L)'
;MDLDSRNDPDFSRLAEAGTPRLKRILADSAQQAASRDHEFVGVEHVFLAMLADADSVPVQLLGRHVDLDAFRAELSSFLDGYNR
;
A
#
# COMPACT_ATOMS: atom_id res chain seq x y z
N MET A 1 16.75 4.92 -17.33
CA MET A 1 17.40 5.44 -16.11
C MET A 1 17.42 4.26 -15.17
N ASP A 2 18.57 3.57 -15.11
CA ASP A 2 18.72 2.37 -14.32
C ASP A 2 18.85 2.74 -12.84
N LEU A 3 17.78 2.53 -12.08
CA LEU A 3 17.78 2.68 -10.63
C LEU A 3 17.46 1.30 -10.03
N ASP A 4 18.55 0.58 -9.77
CA ASP A 4 18.73 -0.55 -8.85
C ASP A 4 17.65 -1.65 -8.80
N SER A 5 17.79 -2.64 -9.69
CA SER A 5 17.06 -3.92 -9.71
C SER A 5 17.33 -4.86 -8.50
N ARG A 6 18.04 -4.39 -7.47
CA ARG A 6 18.36 -5.18 -6.26
C ARG A 6 17.42 -4.96 -5.08
N ASN A 7 16.52 -3.98 -5.13
CA ASN A 7 15.63 -3.66 -4.02
C ASN A 7 14.19 -3.31 -4.40
N ASP A 8 13.80 -3.46 -5.66
CA ASP A 8 12.39 -3.55 -6.02
C ASP A 8 11.88 -4.93 -5.57
N PRO A 9 10.99 -5.04 -4.57
CA PRO A 9 10.36 -6.31 -4.29
C PRO A 9 9.58 -6.68 -5.55
N ASP A 10 10.08 -7.64 -6.32
CA ASP A 10 9.50 -8.10 -7.59
C ASP A 10 8.01 -8.43 -7.42
N PHE A 11 7.17 -7.39 -7.53
CA PHE A 11 5.73 -7.46 -7.31
C PHE A 11 5.09 -8.25 -8.45
N SER A 12 5.79 -8.44 -9.57
CA SER A 12 5.36 -9.28 -10.69
C SER A 12 5.08 -10.71 -10.22
N ARG A 13 5.96 -11.27 -9.39
CA ARG A 13 5.74 -12.63 -8.83
C ARG A 13 4.53 -12.70 -7.91
N LEU A 14 4.33 -11.67 -7.08
CA LEU A 14 3.16 -11.59 -6.19
C LEU A 14 1.87 -11.31 -6.97
N ALA A 15 1.95 -10.56 -8.08
CA ALA A 15 0.85 -10.28 -8.97
C ALA A 15 0.44 -11.51 -9.80
N GLU A 16 1.39 -12.38 -10.14
CA GLU A 16 1.11 -13.63 -10.87
C GLU A 16 0.59 -14.74 -9.97
N ALA A 17 1.26 -15.03 -8.85
CA ALA A 17 0.96 -16.16 -7.97
C ALA A 17 0.09 -15.81 -6.74
N GLY A 18 -0.22 -14.53 -6.53
CA GLY A 18 -0.98 -14.06 -5.37
C GLY A 18 -2.46 -14.41 -5.39
N THR A 19 -3.09 -14.37 -4.22
CA THR A 19 -4.55 -14.47 -4.12
C THR A 19 -5.22 -13.28 -4.80
N PRO A 20 -6.49 -13.39 -5.27
CA PRO A 20 -7.19 -12.26 -5.88
C PRO A 20 -7.19 -10.99 -5.00
N ARG A 21 -7.31 -11.18 -3.68
CA ARG A 21 -7.20 -10.11 -2.68
C ARG A 21 -5.83 -9.44 -2.69
N LEU A 22 -4.74 -10.23 -2.66
CA LEU A 22 -3.38 -9.68 -2.70
C LEU A 22 -3.13 -8.90 -3.98
N LYS A 23 -3.55 -9.43 -5.14
CA LYS A 23 -3.40 -8.75 -6.44
C LYS A 23 -4.08 -7.39 -6.46
N ARG A 24 -5.30 -7.30 -5.89
CA ARG A 24 -6.04 -6.04 -5.77
C ARG A 24 -5.30 -5.04 -4.88
N ILE A 25 -4.85 -5.46 -3.70
CA ILE A 25 -4.11 -4.60 -2.78
C ILE A 25 -2.84 -4.05 -3.44
N LEU A 26 -2.10 -4.89 -4.16
CA LEU A 26 -0.90 -4.45 -4.88
C LEU A 26 -1.22 -3.47 -6.00
N ALA A 27 -2.25 -3.74 -6.81
CA ALA A 27 -2.69 -2.82 -7.86
C ALA A 27 -3.14 -1.46 -7.29
N ASP A 28 -3.93 -1.47 -6.21
CA ASP A 28 -4.42 -0.26 -5.53
C ASP A 28 -3.24 0.52 -4.91
N SER A 29 -2.22 -0.15 -4.38
CA SER A 29 -1.01 0.50 -3.85
C SER A 29 -0.15 1.16 -4.94
N ALA A 30 0.01 0.49 -6.09
CA ALA A 30 0.74 1.04 -7.23
C ALA A 30 0.02 2.26 -7.83
N GLN A 31 -1.32 2.21 -7.92
CA GLN A 31 -2.12 3.35 -8.36
C GLN A 31 -1.95 4.55 -7.42
N GLN A 32 -1.90 4.33 -6.11
CA GLN A 32 -1.72 5.39 -5.13
C GLN A 32 -0.35 6.07 -5.24
N ALA A 33 0.73 5.29 -5.40
CA ALA A 33 2.07 5.83 -5.62
C ALA A 33 2.14 6.66 -6.90
N ALA A 34 1.63 6.13 -8.02
CA ALA A 34 1.57 6.83 -9.30
C ALA A 34 0.75 8.12 -9.23
N SER A 35 -0.37 8.14 -8.49
CA SER A 35 -1.21 9.33 -8.34
C SER A 35 -0.56 10.46 -7.53
N ARG A 36 0.47 10.13 -6.75
CA ARG A 36 1.23 11.06 -5.90
C ARG A 36 2.62 11.37 -6.44
N ASP A 37 2.95 10.91 -7.65
CA ASP A 37 4.28 11.06 -8.27
C ASP A 37 5.41 10.41 -7.43
N HIS A 38 5.10 9.37 -6.65
CA HIS A 38 6.09 8.61 -5.89
C HIS A 38 6.72 7.52 -6.76
N GLU A 39 8.06 7.50 -6.84
CA GLU A 39 8.81 6.52 -7.63
C GLU A 39 8.65 5.08 -7.10
N PHE A 40 8.37 4.92 -5.80
CA PHE A 40 8.31 3.61 -5.14
C PHE A 40 7.01 3.38 -4.36
N VAL A 41 6.54 2.14 -4.38
CA VAL A 41 5.45 1.68 -3.52
C VAL A 41 5.98 1.41 -2.11
N GLY A 42 5.96 2.45 -1.27
CA GLY A 42 6.19 2.32 0.17
C GLY A 42 5.14 1.48 0.91
N VAL A 43 5.45 1.09 2.15
CA VAL A 43 4.55 0.30 3.00
C VAL A 43 3.24 1.04 3.30
N GLU A 44 3.27 2.37 3.28
CA GLU A 44 2.13 3.24 3.54
C GLU A 44 1.08 3.13 2.43
N HIS A 45 1.50 3.00 1.17
CA HIS A 45 0.59 2.74 0.05
C HIS A 45 -0.09 1.37 0.17
N VAL A 46 0.67 0.36 0.58
CA VAL A 46 0.15 -1.00 0.82
C VAL A 46 -0.84 -1.00 1.97
N PHE A 47 -0.53 -0.32 3.07
CA PHE A 47 -1.44 -0.19 4.21
C PHE A 47 -2.73 0.56 3.83
N LEU A 48 -2.63 1.67 3.11
CA LEU A 48 -3.82 2.39 2.63
C LEU A 48 -4.67 1.54 1.68
N ALA A 49 -4.04 0.75 0.81
CA ALA A 49 -4.75 -0.21 -0.05
C ALA A 49 -5.42 -1.33 0.77
N MET A 50 -4.75 -1.83 1.82
CA MET A 50 -5.32 -2.82 2.73
C MET A 50 -6.53 -2.28 3.48
N LEU A 51 -6.49 -1.03 3.95
CA LEU A 51 -7.60 -0.38 4.65
C LEU A 51 -8.87 -0.26 3.79
N ALA A 52 -8.74 -0.31 2.46
CA ALA A 52 -9.90 -0.36 1.56
C ALA A 52 -10.66 -1.70 1.61
N ASP A 53 -10.03 -2.76 2.13
CA ASP A 53 -10.65 -4.07 2.39
C ASP A 53 -10.94 -4.22 3.89
N ALA A 54 -12.04 -3.60 4.34
CA ALA A 54 -12.47 -3.59 5.74
C ALA A 54 -12.72 -5.00 6.31
N ASP A 55 -13.06 -5.96 5.45
CA ASP A 55 -13.32 -7.36 5.82
C ASP A 55 -12.04 -8.19 5.92
N SER A 56 -10.87 -7.63 5.61
CA SER A 56 -9.61 -8.34 5.75
C SER A 56 -9.24 -8.55 7.23
N VAL A 57 -8.68 -9.73 7.55
CA VAL A 57 -8.28 -10.08 8.92
C VAL A 57 -7.34 -9.03 9.54
N PRO A 58 -6.32 -8.49 8.82
CA PRO A 58 -5.47 -7.44 9.37
C PRO A 58 -6.22 -6.17 9.75
N VAL A 59 -7.18 -5.73 8.94
CA VAL A 59 -7.98 -4.51 9.20
C VAL A 59 -8.93 -4.73 10.36
N GLN A 60 -9.61 -5.88 10.40
CA GLN A 60 -10.47 -6.25 11.53
C GLN A 60 -9.70 -6.36 12.85
N LEU A 61 -8.46 -6.88 12.82
CA LEU A 61 -7.60 -6.97 13.98
C LEU A 61 -7.15 -5.58 14.42
N LEU A 62 -6.68 -4.76 13.48
CA LEU A 62 -6.19 -3.41 13.73
C LEU A 62 -7.30 -2.51 14.31
N GLY A 63 -8.52 -2.60 13.78
CA GLY A 63 -9.68 -1.84 14.25
C GLY A 63 -10.13 -2.17 15.69
N ARG A 64 -9.58 -3.20 16.33
CA ARG A 64 -9.78 -3.46 17.77
C ARG A 64 -8.85 -2.64 18.67
N HIS A 65 -7.80 -2.04 18.10
CA HIS A 65 -6.73 -1.38 18.83
C HIS A 65 -6.52 0.08 18.43
N VAL A 66 -6.94 0.48 17.23
CA VAL A 66 -6.81 1.85 16.72
C VAL A 66 -8.10 2.31 16.04
N ASP A 67 -8.28 3.62 15.99
CA ASP A 67 -9.27 4.26 15.12
C ASP A 67 -8.77 4.20 13.67
N LEU A 68 -9.46 3.44 12.82
CA LEU A 68 -9.05 3.22 11.43
C LEU A 68 -9.16 4.48 10.57
N ASP A 69 -10.10 5.38 10.87
CA ASP A 69 -10.26 6.63 10.13
C ASP A 69 -9.13 7.59 10.48
N ALA A 70 -8.80 7.69 11.78
CA ALA A 70 -7.65 8.47 12.23
C ALA A 70 -6.33 7.92 11.65
N PHE A 71 -6.15 6.60 11.68
CA PHE A 71 -4.96 5.95 11.13
C PHE A 71 -4.83 6.16 9.61
N ARG A 72 -5.94 6.08 8.87
CA ARG A 72 -5.97 6.39 7.44
C ARG A 72 -5.57 7.84 7.16
N ALA A 73 -6.08 8.79 7.95
CA ALA A 73 -5.74 10.20 7.81
C ALA A 73 -4.25 10.45 8.07
N GLU A 74 -3.67 9.81 9.09
CA GLU A 74 -2.24 9.88 9.42
C GLU A 74 -1.37 9.33 8.27
N LEU A 75 -1.70 8.16 7.74
CA LEU A 75 -0.99 7.58 6.59
C LEU A 75 -1.06 8.46 5.34
N SER A 76 -2.24 9.04 5.04
CA SER A 76 -2.38 9.96 3.91
C SER A 76 -1.53 11.21 4.12
N SER A 77 -1.57 11.80 5.32
CA SER A 77 -0.76 12.97 5.64
C SER A 77 0.73 12.69 5.55
N PHE A 78 1.16 11.48 5.92
CA PHE A 78 2.56 11.07 5.81
C PHE A 78 2.99 10.97 4.34
N LEU A 79 2.16 10.36 3.49
CA LEU A 79 2.42 10.27 2.05
C LEU A 79 2.47 11.63 1.38
N ASP A 80 1.54 12.52 1.70
CA ASP A 80 1.47 13.85 1.07
C ASP A 80 2.65 14.75 1.50
N GLY A 81 3.33 14.43 2.61
CA GLY A 81 4.53 15.12 3.09
C GLY A 81 5.86 14.56 2.55
N TYR A 82 5.84 13.39 1.91
CA TYR A 82 7.03 12.71 1.39
C TYR A 82 7.27 13.05 -0.07
N ASN A 83 7.79 14.25 -0.36
CA ASN A 83 8.19 14.64 -1.71
C ASN A 83 9.56 14.03 -2.02
N ARG A 84 9.61 12.83 -2.62
CA ARG A 84 10.85 12.18 -3.04
C ARG A 84 10.76 11.64 -4.46
#